data_AF-A0A6P1LM07-F1
#
_entry.id   AF-A0A6P1LM07-F1
#
_cell.length_a   1.000
_cell.length_b   1.000
_cell.length_c   1.000
_cell.angle_alpha   90.00
_cell.angle_beta   90.00
_cell.angle_gamma   90.00
#
_symmetry.space_group_name_H-M   'P 1'
#
loop_
_entity.id
_entity.type
_entity.pdbx_description
1 polymer ?
#
loop_
_entity_poly.entity_id
_entity_poly.type
_entity_poly.pdbx_seq_one_letter_code
_entity_poly.pdbx_strand_id
1 'polypeptide(L)'
;MGSGFNWLGLLLRIVTVLSVTTMILFHYFVTLKYNRVYRVINSYWFSIVISIIWLIYFIVVRWSGDIKVLIDQPLSWSQWKSNDYYNYSYSISRVFLLDLCPMIGLVLPIFLIVDKTKNMAKILCPFSIIGSIITIFFVVSTDKDISGNFWKYIFIGTYPNVLIFLLHYINLLFAVFVLLTSKQFTKWSMVSMILFMLIYFGYISIFINFFGVGFNTTGLSKNDWFNSIDSSYSEYGSVYNLLPIGFPSAPIFWFTLATIVAYLFIYIKNITTKDINKKYNRSKRWYSEIDYLNIILLPIEIKLDKFFDKFKLKLTKKQISN
;
A
#
# COMPACT_ATOMS: atom_id res chain seq x y z
N MET A 1 16.48 -33.66 -0.62
CA MET A 1 17.19 -32.50 -0.06
C MET A 1 16.21 -31.75 0.84
N GLY A 2 16.46 -31.72 2.14
CA GLY A 2 15.51 -31.18 3.11
C GLY A 2 15.18 -29.72 2.80
N SER A 3 13.90 -29.40 2.78
CA SER A 3 13.40 -28.02 2.77
C SER A 3 13.83 -27.36 4.09
N GLY A 4 15.07 -26.88 4.14
CA GLY A 4 15.57 -26.06 5.23
C GLY A 4 14.59 -24.93 5.47
N PHE A 5 14.19 -24.74 6.72
CA PHE A 5 13.26 -23.68 7.10
C PHE A 5 13.83 -22.32 6.65
N ASN A 6 13.09 -21.58 5.82
CA ASN A 6 13.52 -20.28 5.30
C ASN A 6 13.36 -19.20 6.38
N TRP A 7 14.30 -19.17 7.34
CA TRP A 7 14.36 -18.20 8.43
C TRP A 7 14.32 -16.75 7.95
N LEU A 8 14.91 -16.47 6.79
CA LEU A 8 15.01 -15.13 6.26
C LEU A 8 13.68 -14.66 5.66
N GLY A 9 12.99 -15.52 4.93
CA GLY A 9 11.60 -15.29 4.52
C GLY A 9 10.67 -15.07 5.72
N LEU A 10 10.82 -15.84 6.80
CA LEU A 10 10.06 -15.63 8.04
C LEU A 10 10.36 -14.26 8.65
N LEU A 11 11.63 -13.86 8.74
CA LEU A 11 12.03 -12.54 9.26
C LEU A 11 11.39 -11.40 8.47
N LEU A 12 11.43 -11.46 7.13
CA LEU A 12 10.83 -10.44 6.27
C LEU A 12 9.31 -10.32 6.46
N ARG A 13 8.61 -11.43 6.69
CA ARG A 13 7.18 -11.41 7.03
C ARG A 13 6.94 -10.76 8.38
N ILE A 14 7.73 -11.12 9.41
CA ILE A 14 7.62 -10.51 10.75
C ILE A 14 7.85 -9.00 10.66
N VAL A 15 8.91 -8.56 9.97
CA VAL A 15 9.20 -7.14 9.75
C VAL A 15 8.03 -6.44 9.05
N THR A 16 7.43 -7.07 8.04
CA THR A 16 6.28 -6.51 7.31
C THR A 16 5.05 -6.37 8.21
N VAL A 17 4.72 -7.40 9.00
CA VAL A 17 3.59 -7.35 9.94
C VAL A 17 3.82 -6.28 11.00
N LEU A 18 5.01 -6.23 11.59
CA LEU A 18 5.37 -5.24 12.59
C LEU A 18 5.32 -3.82 12.03
N SER A 19 5.85 -3.57 10.83
CA SER A 19 5.86 -2.23 10.24
C SER A 19 4.45 -1.73 9.89
N VAL A 20 3.61 -2.58 9.31
CA VAL A 20 2.20 -2.26 9.00
C VAL A 20 1.42 -2.00 10.29
N THR A 21 1.59 -2.87 11.30
CA THR A 21 0.91 -2.71 12.60
C THR A 21 1.35 -1.42 13.29
N THR A 22 2.66 -1.16 13.36
CA THR A 22 3.19 0.09 13.91
C THR A 22 2.66 1.30 13.17
N MET A 23 2.56 1.27 11.84
CA MET A 23 2.01 2.39 11.06
C MET A 23 0.53 2.64 11.38
N ILE A 24 -0.28 1.58 11.51
CA ILE A 24 -1.70 1.70 11.88
C ILE A 24 -1.84 2.27 13.30
N LEU A 25 -1.10 1.72 14.27
CA LEU A 25 -1.13 2.17 15.66
C LEU A 25 -0.61 3.60 15.81
N PHE A 26 0.49 3.93 15.13
CA PHE A 26 1.05 5.28 15.10
C PHE A 26 0.06 6.27 14.51
N HIS A 27 -0.58 5.94 13.38
CA HIS A 27 -1.61 6.79 12.79
C HIS A 27 -2.77 7.02 13.77
N TYR A 28 -3.28 5.98 14.41
CA TYR A 28 -4.36 6.08 15.40
C TYR A 28 -3.96 6.99 16.57
N PHE A 29 -2.78 6.76 17.16
CA PHE A 29 -2.27 7.53 18.28
C PHE A 29 -2.04 9.01 17.93
N VAL A 30 -1.42 9.27 16.77
CA VAL A 30 -1.17 10.63 16.26
C VAL A 30 -2.47 11.36 15.94
N THR A 31 -3.45 10.67 15.37
CA THR A 31 -4.78 11.25 15.06
C THR A 31 -5.51 11.69 16.32
N LEU A 32 -5.40 10.93 17.43
CA LEU A 32 -6.07 11.25 18.69
C LEU A 32 -5.33 12.30 19.53
N LYS A 33 -3.99 12.22 19.61
CA LYS A 33 -3.21 13.00 20.59
C LYS A 33 -2.39 14.13 19.98
N TYR A 34 -1.96 14.02 18.72
CA TYR A 34 -0.96 14.93 18.12
C TYR A 34 -1.40 15.53 16.79
N ASN A 35 -2.38 16.44 16.85
CA ASN A 35 -2.97 17.08 15.67
C ASN A 35 -1.96 17.80 14.74
N ARG A 36 -0.83 18.29 15.26
CA ARG A 36 0.23 18.90 14.42
C ARG A 36 0.91 17.87 13.51
N VAL A 37 1.34 16.74 14.07
CA VAL A 37 2.00 15.66 13.33
C VAL A 37 1.03 15.03 12.33
N TYR A 38 -0.23 14.83 12.74
CA TYR A 38 -1.30 14.36 11.86
C TYR A 38 -1.45 15.25 10.61
N ARG A 39 -1.44 16.58 10.78
CA ARG A 39 -1.54 17.53 9.67
C ARG A 39 -0.36 17.46 8.70
N VAL A 40 0.86 17.23 9.20
CA VAL A 40 2.06 17.08 8.35
C VAL A 40 1.97 15.78 7.53
N ILE A 41 1.70 14.66 8.18
CA ILE A 41 1.60 13.33 7.53
C ILE A 41 0.45 13.31 6.52
N ASN A 42 -0.66 13.98 6.83
CA ASN A 42 -1.79 14.08 5.92
C ASN A 42 -1.66 15.22 4.89
N SER A 43 -0.56 15.97 4.90
CA SER A 43 -0.35 17.05 3.94
C SER A 43 -0.11 16.50 2.52
N TYR A 44 -0.54 17.29 1.54
CA TYR A 44 -0.29 16.99 0.13
C TYR A 44 1.21 16.97 -0.19
N TRP A 45 1.96 17.92 0.36
CA TRP A 45 3.41 18.02 0.19
C TRP A 45 4.15 16.79 0.71
N PHE A 46 3.76 16.26 1.87
CA PHE A 46 4.32 15.00 2.37
C PHE A 46 4.10 13.86 1.37
N SER A 47 2.89 13.78 0.79
CA SER A 47 2.55 12.76 -0.21
C SER A 47 3.36 12.91 -1.51
N ILE A 48 3.61 14.15 -1.96
CA ILE A 48 4.47 14.44 -3.11
C ILE A 48 5.90 13.98 -2.83
N VAL A 49 6.48 14.37 -1.70
CA VAL A 49 7.89 14.08 -1.37
C VAL A 49 8.15 12.58 -1.34
N ILE A 50 7.32 11.81 -0.62
CA ILE A 50 7.49 10.35 -0.58
C ILE A 50 7.30 9.71 -1.96
N SER A 51 6.39 10.25 -2.78
CA SER A 51 6.10 9.75 -4.12
C SER A 51 7.26 10.01 -5.09
N ILE A 52 7.86 11.19 -5.05
CA ILE A 52 9.03 11.53 -5.87
C ILE A 52 10.23 10.66 -5.48
N ILE A 53 10.50 10.48 -4.19
CA ILE A 53 11.59 9.62 -3.71
C ILE A 53 11.41 8.20 -4.25
N TRP A 54 10.20 7.66 -4.13
CA TRP A 54 9.90 6.32 -4.64
C TRP A 54 9.98 6.22 -6.16
N LEU A 55 9.48 7.20 -6.90
CA LEU A 55 9.56 7.23 -8.38
C LEU A 55 11.01 7.25 -8.85
N ILE A 56 11.86 8.12 -8.28
CA ILE A 56 13.29 8.17 -8.62
C ILE A 56 13.92 6.79 -8.38
N TYR A 57 13.62 6.19 -7.23
CA TYR A 57 14.14 4.87 -6.88
C TYR A 57 13.69 3.78 -7.86
N PHE A 58 12.40 3.73 -8.18
CA PHE A 58 11.81 2.78 -9.12
C PHE A 58 12.43 2.91 -10.51
N ILE A 59 12.57 4.14 -11.01
CA ILE A 59 13.15 4.41 -12.33
C ILE A 59 14.62 3.97 -12.37
N VAL A 60 15.41 4.40 -11.39
CA VAL A 60 16.86 4.14 -11.36
C VAL A 60 17.16 2.65 -11.16
N VAL A 61 16.53 1.99 -10.19
CA VAL A 61 16.92 0.64 -9.78
C VAL A 61 16.23 -0.45 -10.59
N ARG A 62 15.01 -0.22 -11.09
CA ARG A 62 14.24 -1.21 -11.85
C ARG A 62 14.13 -0.83 -13.32
N TRP A 63 13.47 0.29 -13.62
CA TRP A 63 13.04 0.55 -15.00
C TRP A 63 14.21 0.80 -15.97
N SER A 64 15.26 1.49 -15.52
CA SER A 64 16.46 1.73 -16.34
C SER A 64 17.16 0.44 -16.76
N GLY A 65 17.23 -0.55 -15.86
CA GLY A 65 17.79 -1.86 -16.13
C GLY A 65 16.95 -2.63 -17.15
N ASP A 66 15.63 -2.57 -17.01
CA ASP A 66 14.70 -3.24 -17.92
C ASP A 66 14.78 -2.66 -19.34
N ILE A 67 14.87 -1.34 -19.46
CA ILE A 67 15.06 -0.65 -20.75
C ILE A 67 16.39 -1.05 -21.38
N LYS A 68 17.47 -1.10 -20.59
CA LYS A 68 18.78 -1.51 -21.09
C LYS A 68 18.73 -2.95 -21.65
N VAL A 69 18.12 -3.88 -20.93
CA VAL A 69 17.94 -5.27 -21.39
C VAL A 69 17.16 -5.32 -22.72
N LEU A 70 16.12 -4.49 -22.87
CA LEU A 70 15.36 -4.42 -24.12
C LEU A 70 16.17 -3.85 -25.29
N ILE A 71 17.01 -2.85 -25.07
CA ILE A 71 17.87 -2.25 -26.10
C ILE A 71 18.97 -3.22 -26.53
N ASP A 72 19.56 -3.94 -25.58
CA ASP A 72 20.67 -4.86 -25.82
C ASP A 72 20.24 -6.18 -26.49
N GLN A 73 18.92 -6.49 -26.50
CA GLN A 73 18.38 -7.67 -27.18
C GLN A 73 18.08 -7.37 -28.66
N PRO A 74 18.70 -8.05 -29.63
CA PRO A 74 18.40 -7.86 -31.05
C PRO A 74 16.97 -8.32 -31.34
N LEU A 75 16.05 -7.37 -31.46
CA LEU A 75 14.65 -7.55 -31.81
C LEU A 75 14.49 -7.99 -33.28
N SER A 76 15.03 -9.14 -33.67
CA SER A 76 14.65 -9.75 -34.95
C SER A 76 13.36 -10.54 -34.73
N TRP A 77 12.25 -10.07 -35.29
CA TRP A 77 10.92 -10.67 -35.15
C TRP A 77 10.84 -12.13 -35.64
N SER A 78 11.86 -12.59 -36.39
CA SER A 78 11.84 -13.84 -37.14
C SER A 78 12.68 -15.00 -36.56
N GLN A 79 13.31 -14.87 -35.38
CA GLN A 79 14.27 -15.89 -34.90
C GLN A 79 14.01 -16.45 -33.48
N TRP A 80 12.79 -16.43 -32.98
CA TRP A 80 12.53 -16.86 -31.61
C TRP A 80 12.41 -18.39 -31.51
N LYS A 81 13.54 -19.07 -31.27
CA LYS A 81 13.54 -20.43 -30.71
C LYS A 81 12.96 -20.38 -29.29
N SER A 82 12.44 -21.51 -28.78
CA SER A 82 11.63 -21.56 -27.55
C SER A 82 12.24 -20.90 -26.30
N ASN A 83 13.57 -20.93 -26.14
CA ASN A 83 14.25 -20.29 -25.00
C ASN A 83 14.40 -18.77 -25.16
N ASP A 84 14.46 -18.25 -26.38
CA ASP A 84 14.53 -16.82 -26.63
C ASP A 84 13.16 -16.17 -26.34
N TYR A 85 12.08 -16.88 -26.65
CA TYR A 85 10.71 -16.37 -26.52
C TYR A 85 10.35 -15.93 -25.09
N TYR A 86 10.76 -16.72 -24.07
CA TYR A 86 10.56 -16.35 -22.67
C TYR A 86 11.25 -15.03 -22.33
N ASN A 87 12.55 -14.91 -22.65
CA ASN A 87 13.34 -13.72 -22.33
C ASN A 87 12.78 -12.45 -23.00
N TYR A 88 12.30 -12.56 -24.23
CA TYR A 88 11.63 -11.45 -24.91
C TYR A 88 10.31 -11.07 -24.28
N SER A 89 9.44 -12.06 -24.07
CA SER A 89 8.14 -11.81 -23.45
C SER A 89 8.32 -11.15 -22.09
N TYR A 90 9.30 -11.62 -21.31
CA TYR A 90 9.62 -11.07 -20.00
C TYR A 90 10.19 -9.64 -20.08
N SER A 91 11.08 -9.37 -21.04
CA SER A 91 11.68 -8.04 -21.23
C SER A 91 10.64 -7.00 -21.67
N ILE A 92 9.80 -7.34 -22.65
CA ILE A 92 8.68 -6.48 -23.08
C ILE A 92 7.72 -6.25 -21.91
N SER A 93 7.30 -7.33 -21.23
CA SER A 93 6.38 -7.21 -20.10
C SER A 93 6.90 -6.25 -19.02
N ARG A 94 8.17 -6.36 -18.65
CA ARG A 94 8.76 -5.54 -17.60
C ARG A 94 8.89 -4.07 -17.98
N VAL A 95 9.36 -3.78 -19.20
CA VAL A 95 9.50 -2.40 -19.67
C VAL A 95 8.15 -1.69 -19.77
N PHE A 96 7.14 -2.41 -20.24
CA PHE A 96 5.78 -1.89 -20.41
C PHE A 96 4.88 -2.13 -19.19
N LEU A 97 5.42 -2.66 -18.08
CA LEU A 97 4.70 -2.85 -16.82
C LEU A 97 3.39 -3.64 -16.98
N LEU A 98 3.44 -4.77 -17.71
CA LEU A 98 2.27 -5.64 -17.90
C LEU A 98 1.90 -6.45 -16.65
N ASP A 99 2.72 -6.36 -15.60
CA ASP A 99 2.41 -6.86 -14.26
C ASP A 99 1.79 -5.78 -13.37
N LEU A 100 0.76 -6.19 -12.62
CA LEU A 100 -0.05 -5.24 -11.87
C LEU A 100 0.73 -4.56 -10.74
N CYS A 101 1.60 -5.28 -10.03
CA CYS A 101 2.35 -4.71 -8.91
C CYS A 101 3.38 -3.65 -9.34
N PRO A 102 4.21 -3.89 -10.38
CA PRO A 102 5.06 -2.86 -11.00
C PRO A 102 4.26 -1.68 -11.55
N MET A 103 3.14 -1.93 -12.24
CA MET A 103 2.25 -0.86 -12.72
C MET A 103 1.73 -0.01 -11.55
N ILE A 104 1.22 -0.63 -10.48
CA ILE A 104 0.78 0.08 -9.27
C ILE A 104 1.93 0.86 -8.64
N GLY A 105 3.14 0.27 -8.61
CA GLY A 105 4.33 0.93 -8.08
C GLY A 105 4.68 2.23 -8.81
N LEU A 106 4.30 2.37 -10.08
CA LEU A 106 4.43 3.60 -10.85
C LEU A 106 3.18 4.50 -10.73
N VAL A 107 1.97 3.95 -10.90
CA VAL A 107 0.74 4.75 -10.99
C VAL A 107 0.30 5.31 -9.65
N LEU A 108 0.46 4.55 -8.56
CA LEU A 108 0.08 4.99 -7.21
C LEU A 108 0.79 6.29 -6.77
N PRO A 109 2.13 6.43 -6.85
CA PRO A 109 2.82 7.68 -6.53
C PRO A 109 2.43 8.81 -7.50
N ILE A 110 2.22 8.53 -8.79
CA ILE A 110 1.73 9.54 -9.75
C ILE A 110 0.37 10.08 -9.30
N PHE A 111 -0.56 9.20 -8.92
CA PHE A 111 -1.88 9.59 -8.41
C PHE A 111 -1.79 10.42 -7.14
N LEU A 112 -0.82 10.16 -6.26
CA LEU A 112 -0.59 10.98 -5.07
C LEU A 112 0.00 12.36 -5.40
N ILE A 113 0.77 12.47 -6.48
CA ILE A 113 1.28 13.75 -6.98
C ILE A 113 0.15 14.56 -7.62
N VAL A 114 -0.70 13.97 -8.46
CA VAL A 114 -1.71 14.74 -9.21
C VAL A 114 -2.99 15.01 -8.43
N ASP A 115 -3.37 14.13 -7.50
CA ASP A 115 -4.63 14.24 -6.75
C ASP A 115 -4.40 14.53 -5.27
N LYS A 116 -4.54 15.82 -4.92
CA LYS A 116 -4.50 16.32 -3.53
C LYS A 116 -5.51 15.63 -2.60
N THR A 117 -6.61 15.10 -3.13
CA THR A 117 -7.65 14.43 -2.35
C THR A 117 -7.36 12.95 -2.09
N LYS A 118 -6.33 12.38 -2.74
CA LYS A 118 -5.93 10.96 -2.69
C LYS A 118 -7.04 10.00 -3.13
N ASN A 119 -8.09 10.47 -3.79
CA ASN A 119 -9.20 9.65 -4.25
C ASN A 119 -8.78 8.72 -5.38
N MET A 120 -7.92 9.19 -6.29
CA MET A 120 -7.36 8.36 -7.36
C MET A 120 -6.48 7.25 -6.79
N ALA A 121 -5.52 7.60 -5.92
CA ALA A 121 -4.62 6.63 -5.28
C ALA A 121 -5.39 5.57 -4.45
N LYS A 122 -6.47 5.99 -3.79
CA LYS A 122 -7.33 5.11 -2.97
C LYS A 122 -7.95 3.95 -3.77
N ILE A 123 -8.24 4.14 -5.06
CA ILE A 123 -8.80 3.11 -5.96
C ILE A 123 -7.83 1.93 -6.11
N LEU A 124 -6.52 2.18 -6.11
CA LEU A 124 -5.49 1.15 -6.31
C LEU A 124 -5.12 0.40 -5.02
N CYS A 125 -5.48 0.96 -3.86
CA CYS A 125 -5.03 0.45 -2.56
C CYS A 125 -5.44 -1.01 -2.29
N PRO A 126 -6.70 -1.45 -2.55
CA PRO A 126 -7.08 -2.83 -2.30
C PRO A 126 -6.25 -3.83 -3.12
N PHE A 127 -6.04 -3.57 -4.40
CA PHE A 127 -5.23 -4.42 -5.27
C PHE A 127 -3.76 -4.43 -4.85
N SER A 128 -3.22 -3.26 -4.49
CA SER A 128 -1.86 -3.12 -3.96
C SER A 128 -1.65 -3.95 -2.70
N ILE A 129 -2.60 -3.91 -1.75
CA ILE A 129 -2.53 -4.68 -0.50
C ILE A 129 -2.59 -6.18 -0.78
N ILE A 130 -3.58 -6.63 -1.57
CA ILE A 130 -3.75 -8.05 -1.89
C ILE A 130 -2.50 -8.58 -2.60
N GLY A 131 -2.06 -7.92 -3.67
CA GLY A 131 -0.87 -8.33 -4.42
C GLY A 131 0.40 -8.34 -3.55
N SER A 132 0.60 -7.31 -2.72
CA SER A 132 1.78 -7.24 -1.86
C SER A 132 1.79 -8.30 -0.76
N ILE A 133 0.62 -8.58 -0.14
CA ILE A 133 0.52 -9.66 0.86
C ILE A 133 0.80 -11.01 0.19
N ILE A 134 0.21 -11.27 -0.98
CA ILE A 134 0.45 -12.54 -1.68
C ILE A 134 1.94 -12.70 -2.01
N THR A 135 2.58 -11.69 -2.60
CA THR A 135 4.00 -11.80 -2.97
C THR A 135 4.91 -11.94 -1.76
N ILE A 136 4.74 -11.10 -0.72
CA ILE A 136 5.63 -11.13 0.46
C ILE A 136 5.46 -12.43 1.24
N PHE A 137 4.24 -12.93 1.38
CA PHE A 137 3.99 -14.13 2.18
C PHE A 137 4.24 -15.42 1.42
N PHE A 138 3.98 -15.49 0.12
CA PHE A 138 4.06 -16.75 -0.63
C PHE A 138 5.29 -16.82 -1.55
N VAL A 139 5.62 -15.75 -2.27
CA VAL A 139 6.68 -15.77 -3.30
C VAL A 139 8.07 -15.57 -2.68
N VAL A 140 8.23 -14.56 -1.81
CA VAL A 140 9.52 -14.28 -1.16
C VAL A 140 9.99 -15.46 -0.32
N SER A 141 9.09 -16.20 0.32
CA SER A 141 9.46 -17.37 1.12
C SER A 141 9.96 -18.57 0.32
N THR A 142 9.64 -18.63 -0.96
CA THR A 142 10.05 -19.73 -1.84
C THR A 142 11.32 -19.43 -2.63
N ASP A 143 11.83 -18.19 -2.53
CA ASP A 143 13.03 -17.76 -3.24
C ASP A 143 14.31 -18.31 -2.57
N LYS A 144 15.08 -19.07 -3.34
CA LYS A 144 16.29 -19.77 -2.87
C LYS A 144 17.52 -18.85 -2.84
N ASP A 145 17.48 -17.74 -3.57
CA ASP A 145 18.63 -16.84 -3.76
C ASP A 145 18.80 -15.83 -2.60
N ILE A 146 17.86 -15.83 -1.66
CA ILE A 146 17.84 -14.98 -0.46
C ILE A 146 19.12 -15.14 0.39
N SER A 147 19.77 -16.31 0.35
CA SER A 147 20.91 -16.66 1.21
C SER A 147 22.24 -16.03 0.80
N GLY A 148 22.43 -15.64 -0.46
CA GLY A 148 23.73 -15.21 -0.98
C GLY A 148 24.10 -13.74 -0.70
N ASN A 149 23.11 -12.84 -0.64
CA ASN A 149 23.31 -11.43 -0.32
C ASN A 149 21.99 -10.76 0.11
N PHE A 150 21.70 -10.83 1.41
CA PHE A 150 20.44 -10.35 2.00
C PHE A 150 20.12 -8.88 1.68
N TRP A 151 21.12 -8.00 1.78
CA TRP A 151 20.93 -6.57 1.54
C TRP A 151 20.64 -6.27 0.06
N LYS A 152 21.36 -6.94 -0.84
CA LYS A 152 21.06 -6.86 -2.28
C LYS A 152 19.64 -7.39 -2.54
N TYR A 153 19.23 -8.49 -1.92
CA TYR A 153 17.89 -9.03 -2.10
C TYR A 153 16.80 -8.04 -1.65
N ILE A 154 16.95 -7.43 -0.46
CA ILE A 154 15.98 -6.46 0.05
C ILE A 154 15.87 -5.27 -0.90
N PHE A 155 16.98 -4.61 -1.20
CA PHE A 155 16.92 -3.30 -1.86
C PHE A 155 16.89 -3.41 -3.37
N ILE A 156 17.61 -4.35 -3.97
CA ILE A 156 17.75 -4.44 -5.43
C ILE A 156 16.99 -5.66 -5.98
N GLY A 157 16.94 -6.75 -5.24
CA GLY A 157 16.49 -8.05 -5.72
C GLY A 157 17.57 -8.80 -6.52
N THR A 158 17.20 -9.97 -7.00
CA THR A 158 18.00 -10.83 -7.88
C THR A 158 17.31 -10.91 -9.22
N TYR A 159 18.06 -11.01 -10.32
CA TYR A 159 17.42 -11.29 -11.62
C TYR A 159 16.88 -12.72 -11.60
N PRO A 160 15.66 -12.99 -12.09
CA PRO A 160 14.76 -12.06 -12.80
C PRO A 160 13.93 -11.13 -11.89
N ASN A 161 13.79 -11.46 -10.61
CA ASN A 161 12.96 -10.80 -9.58
C ASN A 161 13.50 -9.47 -9.00
N VAL A 162 13.88 -8.51 -9.84
CA VAL A 162 14.39 -7.19 -9.40
C VAL A 162 13.29 -6.42 -8.65
N LEU A 163 13.65 -5.88 -7.48
CA LEU A 163 12.77 -5.22 -6.51
C LEU A 163 11.61 -6.09 -5.98
N ILE A 164 11.63 -7.41 -6.12
CA ILE A 164 10.47 -8.23 -5.74
C ILE A 164 10.00 -8.00 -4.30
N PHE A 165 10.91 -7.93 -3.33
CA PHE A 165 10.52 -7.63 -1.96
C PHE A 165 10.17 -6.14 -1.78
N LEU A 166 11.11 -5.23 -2.10
CA LEU A 166 10.94 -3.81 -1.78
C LEU A 166 9.78 -3.14 -2.53
N LEU A 167 9.54 -3.48 -3.80
CA LEU A 167 8.39 -2.97 -4.56
C LEU A 167 7.08 -3.29 -3.84
N HIS A 168 6.88 -4.56 -3.48
CA HIS A 168 5.66 -5.00 -2.80
C HIS A 168 5.58 -4.44 -1.38
N TYR A 169 6.71 -4.33 -0.69
CA TYR A 169 6.76 -3.72 0.63
C TYR A 169 6.37 -2.24 0.59
N ILE A 170 6.93 -1.45 -0.33
CA ILE A 170 6.59 -0.03 -0.48
C ILE A 170 5.16 0.16 -1.00
N ASN A 171 4.71 -0.65 -1.95
CA ASN A 171 3.32 -0.66 -2.42
C ASN A 171 2.33 -0.90 -1.27
N LEU A 172 2.63 -1.84 -0.38
CA LEU A 172 1.84 -2.10 0.82
C LEU A 172 1.82 -0.90 1.76
N LEU A 173 2.99 -0.33 2.06
CA LEU A 173 3.09 0.85 2.93
C LEU A 173 2.35 2.06 2.35
N PHE A 174 2.49 2.33 1.06
CA PHE A 174 1.77 3.42 0.39
C PHE A 174 0.27 3.18 0.41
N ALA A 175 -0.18 1.97 0.09
CA ALA A 175 -1.60 1.65 0.10
C ALA A 175 -2.22 1.81 1.49
N VAL A 176 -1.56 1.30 2.54
CA VAL A 176 -2.04 1.46 3.92
C VAL A 176 -1.99 2.93 4.34
N PHE A 177 -0.93 3.69 4.00
CA PHE A 177 -0.86 5.13 4.26
C PHE A 177 -2.02 5.90 3.62
N VAL A 178 -2.32 5.62 2.34
CA VAL A 178 -3.44 6.23 1.62
C VAL A 178 -4.77 5.85 2.24
N LEU A 179 -4.97 4.58 2.60
CA LEU A 179 -6.20 4.15 3.28
C LEU A 179 -6.39 4.84 4.63
N LEU A 180 -5.33 4.97 5.43
CA LEU A 180 -5.41 5.62 6.73
C LEU A 180 -5.73 7.12 6.59
N THR A 181 -5.17 7.78 5.58
CA THR A 181 -5.25 9.24 5.42
C THR A 181 -6.36 9.73 4.48
N SER A 182 -6.99 8.86 3.71
CA SER A 182 -8.05 9.22 2.75
C SER A 182 -9.45 9.19 3.36
N LYS A 183 -10.38 9.88 2.68
CA LYS A 183 -11.81 9.84 2.99
C LYS A 183 -12.40 8.46 2.67
N GLN A 184 -13.56 8.16 3.26
CA GLN A 184 -14.35 6.96 2.98
C GLN A 184 -14.53 6.70 1.47
N PHE A 185 -14.62 5.43 1.10
CA PHE A 185 -14.97 5.02 -0.25
C PHE A 185 -16.41 5.39 -0.55
N THR A 186 -16.63 5.92 -1.74
CA THR A 186 -17.97 6.18 -2.26
C THR A 186 -18.36 5.07 -3.25
N LYS A 187 -19.64 4.97 -3.63
CA LYS A 187 -20.06 4.08 -4.72
C LYS A 187 -19.29 4.32 -6.01
N TRP A 188 -18.94 5.59 -6.29
CA TRP A 188 -18.15 5.96 -7.46
C TRP A 188 -16.73 5.44 -7.39
N SER A 189 -16.13 5.39 -6.18
CA SER A 189 -14.81 4.77 -6.00
C SER A 189 -14.82 3.30 -6.43
N MET A 190 -15.90 2.57 -6.20
CA MET A 190 -16.03 1.16 -6.61
C MET A 190 -16.15 1.04 -8.14
N VAL A 191 -16.97 1.88 -8.76
CA VAL A 191 -17.10 1.93 -10.23
C VAL A 191 -15.75 2.25 -10.88
N SER A 192 -15.01 3.23 -10.33
CA SER A 192 -13.68 3.59 -10.84
C SER A 192 -12.65 2.47 -10.67
N MET A 193 -12.77 1.62 -9.64
CA MET A 193 -11.91 0.44 -9.50
C MET A 193 -12.16 -0.59 -10.60
N ILE A 194 -13.43 -0.90 -10.89
CA ILE A 194 -13.78 -1.80 -11.98
C ILE A 194 -13.29 -1.22 -13.31
N LEU A 195 -13.54 0.07 -13.55
CA LEU A 195 -13.12 0.74 -14.77
C LEU A 195 -11.59 0.73 -14.93
N PHE A 196 -10.85 0.98 -13.84
CA PHE A 196 -9.39 0.87 -13.85
C PHE A 196 -8.92 -0.52 -14.26
N MET A 197 -9.49 -1.58 -13.66
CA MET A 197 -9.12 -2.96 -13.99
C MET A 197 -9.47 -3.32 -15.44
N LEU A 198 -10.63 -2.86 -15.95
CA LEU A 198 -11.01 -3.06 -17.35
C LEU A 198 -10.03 -2.38 -18.32
N ILE A 199 -9.66 -1.14 -18.04
CA ILE A 199 -8.67 -0.40 -18.85
C ILE A 199 -7.31 -1.10 -18.78
N TYR A 200 -6.89 -1.53 -17.59
CA TYR A 200 -5.62 -2.21 -17.39
C TYR A 200 -5.54 -3.55 -18.12
N PHE A 201 -6.59 -4.38 -18.05
CA PHE A 201 -6.62 -5.65 -18.80
C PHE A 201 -6.78 -5.45 -20.30
N GLY A 202 -7.51 -4.42 -20.73
CA GLY A 202 -7.54 -4.01 -22.14
C GLY A 202 -6.15 -3.62 -22.64
N TYR A 203 -5.40 -2.85 -21.84
CA TYR A 203 -4.02 -2.49 -22.12
C TYR A 203 -3.12 -3.72 -22.28
N ILE A 204 -3.14 -4.68 -21.33
CA ILE A 204 -2.36 -5.91 -21.45
C ILE A 204 -2.77 -6.72 -22.69
N SER A 205 -4.07 -6.85 -22.97
CA SER A 205 -4.57 -7.61 -24.11
C SER A 205 -4.06 -7.06 -25.44
N ILE A 206 -3.94 -5.73 -25.57
CA ILE A 206 -3.32 -5.10 -26.73
C ILE A 206 -1.86 -5.57 -26.85
N PHE A 207 -1.08 -5.56 -25.76
CA PHE A 207 0.32 -5.97 -25.80
C PHE A 207 0.52 -7.45 -26.13
N ILE A 208 -0.33 -8.33 -25.58
CA ILE A 208 -0.32 -9.75 -25.90
C ILE A 208 -0.53 -9.95 -27.42
N ASN A 209 -1.51 -9.27 -28.01
CA ASN A 209 -1.85 -9.46 -29.42
C ASN A 209 -0.86 -8.79 -30.38
N PHE A 210 -0.42 -7.56 -30.10
CA PHE A 210 0.45 -6.80 -31.01
C PHE A 210 1.93 -7.20 -30.91
N PHE A 211 2.42 -7.52 -29.71
CA PHE A 211 3.83 -7.85 -29.49
C PHE A 211 4.07 -9.35 -29.25
N GLY A 212 3.02 -10.18 -29.22
CA GLY A 212 3.14 -11.63 -29.02
C GLY A 212 3.62 -12.02 -27.62
N VAL A 213 3.39 -11.18 -26.61
CA VAL A 213 3.79 -11.44 -25.22
C VAL A 213 2.96 -12.57 -24.64
N GLY A 214 3.59 -13.60 -24.09
CA GLY A 214 2.92 -14.79 -23.56
C GLY A 214 3.24 -15.13 -22.11
N PHE A 215 4.16 -14.40 -21.48
CA PHE A 215 4.61 -14.56 -20.10
C PHE A 215 4.62 -13.20 -19.39
N ASN A 216 4.39 -13.23 -18.07
CA ASN A 216 4.45 -12.07 -17.19
C ASN A 216 3.35 -11.06 -17.55
N THR A 217 2.11 -11.51 -17.70
CA THR A 217 1.00 -10.66 -18.18
C THR A 217 -0.11 -10.52 -17.15
N THR A 218 0.26 -10.44 -15.86
CA THR A 218 -0.67 -10.51 -14.73
C THR A 218 -1.63 -11.71 -14.84
N GLY A 219 -1.19 -12.87 -15.36
CA GLY A 219 -2.05 -14.04 -15.45
C GLY A 219 -3.10 -13.97 -16.57
N LEU A 220 -3.01 -13.07 -17.55
CA LEU A 220 -3.90 -13.09 -18.71
C LEU A 220 -3.47 -14.06 -19.80
N SER A 221 -2.19 -14.45 -19.82
CA SER A 221 -1.66 -15.41 -20.79
C SER A 221 -1.71 -16.83 -20.26
N LYS A 222 -1.88 -17.78 -21.18
CA LYS A 222 -1.84 -19.21 -20.86
C LYS A 222 -0.57 -19.59 -20.10
N ASN A 223 0.60 -19.11 -20.53
CA ASN A 223 1.88 -19.54 -19.97
C ASN A 223 2.15 -19.02 -18.54
N ASP A 224 1.41 -18.00 -18.09
CA ASP A 224 1.48 -17.53 -16.69
C ASP A 224 1.00 -18.61 -15.69
N TRP A 225 0.17 -19.56 -16.16
CA TRP A 225 -0.45 -20.63 -15.37
C TRP A 225 0.11 -22.03 -15.61
N PHE A 226 1.02 -22.19 -16.58
CA PHE A 226 1.55 -23.52 -16.90
C PHE A 226 2.59 -23.96 -15.88
N ASN A 227 2.32 -25.06 -15.16
CA ASN A 227 3.35 -25.86 -14.51
C ASN A 227 4.12 -26.64 -15.58
N SER A 228 4.91 -25.96 -16.43
CA SER A 228 5.93 -26.69 -17.17
C SER A 228 7.01 -27.18 -16.20
N ILE A 229 7.55 -28.35 -16.51
CA ILE A 229 8.53 -29.13 -15.73
C ILE A 229 9.71 -28.30 -15.19
N ASP A 230 10.03 -27.17 -15.83
CA ASP A 230 10.84 -26.10 -15.25
C ASP A 230 9.99 -25.08 -14.48
N SER A 231 9.69 -25.42 -13.22
CA SER A 231 9.01 -24.57 -12.22
C SER A 231 9.62 -23.17 -12.00
N SER A 232 10.73 -22.84 -12.65
CA SER A 232 11.40 -21.54 -12.61
C SER A 232 10.71 -20.45 -13.43
N TYR A 233 9.79 -20.79 -14.33
CA TYR A 233 9.25 -19.84 -15.31
C TYR A 233 7.76 -19.48 -15.13
N SER A 234 7.02 -20.15 -14.22
CA SER A 234 5.60 -19.85 -13.98
C SER A 234 5.39 -19.06 -12.70
N GLU A 235 5.06 -17.78 -12.84
CA GLU A 235 4.83 -16.90 -11.68
C GLU A 235 3.69 -17.38 -10.78
N TYR A 236 2.62 -17.88 -11.40
CA TYR A 236 1.44 -18.38 -10.67
C TYR A 236 1.46 -19.90 -10.45
N GLY A 237 2.56 -20.59 -10.76
CA GLY A 237 2.69 -22.03 -10.48
C GLY A 237 2.54 -22.36 -8.99
N SER A 238 3.04 -21.48 -8.13
CA SER A 238 2.84 -21.58 -6.67
C SER A 238 1.37 -21.43 -6.26
N VAL A 239 0.59 -20.59 -6.94
CA VAL A 239 -0.84 -20.38 -6.71
C VAL A 239 -1.66 -21.55 -7.25
N TYR A 240 -1.28 -22.12 -8.40
CA TYR A 240 -1.88 -23.32 -8.95
C TYR A 240 -1.81 -24.51 -7.97
N ASN A 241 -0.73 -24.60 -7.19
CA ASN A 241 -0.59 -25.64 -6.17
C ASN A 241 -1.57 -25.47 -4.99
N LEU A 242 -2.08 -24.25 -4.73
CA LEU A 242 -3.10 -24.01 -3.69
C LEU A 242 -4.48 -24.40 -4.16
N LEU A 243 -4.80 -24.16 -5.43
CA LEU A 243 -6.06 -24.53 -6.05
C LEU A 243 -5.82 -24.79 -7.54
N PRO A 244 -5.85 -26.06 -7.99
CA PRO A 244 -5.44 -26.48 -9.33
C PRO A 244 -6.51 -26.16 -10.38
N ILE A 245 -6.86 -24.88 -10.50
CA ILE A 245 -7.68 -24.36 -11.59
C ILE A 245 -6.72 -23.93 -12.70
N GLY A 246 -6.87 -24.50 -13.89
CA GLY A 246 -6.07 -24.17 -15.06
C GLY A 246 -6.62 -22.98 -15.86
N PHE A 247 -5.81 -22.49 -16.79
CA PHE A 247 -6.25 -21.54 -17.81
C PHE A 247 -7.29 -22.18 -18.74
N PRO A 248 -8.38 -21.48 -19.16
CA PRO A 248 -8.67 -20.06 -18.98
C PRO A 248 -9.49 -19.71 -17.72
N SER A 249 -9.86 -20.70 -16.91
CA SER A 249 -10.73 -20.49 -15.73
C SER A 249 -10.00 -19.82 -14.56
N ALA A 250 -8.69 -20.04 -14.43
CA ALA A 250 -7.90 -19.54 -13.31
C ALA A 250 -7.88 -18.00 -13.19
N PRO A 251 -7.59 -17.23 -14.26
CA PRO A 251 -7.65 -15.76 -14.18
C PRO A 251 -9.04 -15.28 -13.74
N ILE A 252 -10.11 -15.81 -14.31
CA ILE A 252 -11.50 -15.41 -14.00
C ILE A 252 -11.77 -15.62 -12.51
N PHE A 253 -11.44 -16.80 -11.99
CA PHE A 253 -11.65 -17.14 -10.58
C PHE A 253 -10.83 -16.23 -9.65
N TRP A 254 -9.52 -16.13 -9.87
CA TRP A 254 -8.62 -15.39 -8.97
C TRP A 254 -8.88 -13.88 -9.01
N PHE A 255 -9.22 -13.30 -10.17
CA PHE A 255 -9.60 -11.89 -10.24
C PHE A 255 -10.95 -11.60 -9.61
N THR A 256 -11.91 -12.52 -9.75
CA THR A 256 -13.19 -12.41 -9.04
C THR A 256 -12.99 -12.47 -7.54
N LEU A 257 -12.17 -13.41 -7.05
CA LEU A 257 -11.83 -13.52 -5.63
C LEU A 257 -11.11 -12.26 -5.13
N ALA A 258 -10.09 -11.77 -5.85
CA ALA A 258 -9.38 -10.54 -5.50
C ALA A 258 -10.33 -9.33 -5.45
N THR A 259 -11.31 -9.28 -6.36
CA THR A 259 -12.35 -8.25 -6.36
C THR A 259 -13.21 -8.37 -5.10
N ILE A 260 -13.75 -9.55 -4.78
CA ILE A 260 -14.55 -9.76 -3.55
C ILE A 260 -13.77 -9.33 -2.30
N VAL A 261 -12.51 -9.74 -2.19
CA VAL A 261 -11.63 -9.36 -1.08
C VAL A 261 -11.43 -7.83 -1.03
N ALA A 262 -11.23 -7.19 -2.18
CA ALA A 262 -11.13 -5.74 -2.27
C ALA A 262 -12.41 -5.03 -1.79
N TYR A 263 -13.59 -5.53 -2.15
CA TYR A 263 -14.87 -5.03 -1.68
C TYR A 263 -15.02 -5.18 -0.15
N LEU A 264 -14.59 -6.31 0.42
CA LEU A 264 -14.58 -6.52 1.87
C LEU A 264 -13.66 -5.51 2.58
N PHE A 265 -12.46 -5.26 2.05
CA PHE A 265 -11.54 -4.24 2.59
C PHE A 265 -12.18 -2.85 2.60
N ILE A 266 -12.87 -2.48 1.52
CA ILE A 266 -13.58 -1.20 1.42
C ILE A 266 -14.68 -1.10 2.47
N TYR A 267 -15.46 -2.17 2.64
CA TYR A 267 -16.53 -2.23 3.64
C TYR A 267 -15.99 -2.02 5.05
N ILE A 268 -14.94 -2.77 5.43
CA ILE A 268 -14.27 -2.65 6.73
C ILE A 268 -13.77 -1.22 6.94
N LYS A 269 -13.03 -0.65 5.97
CA LYS A 269 -12.51 0.71 6.06
C LYS A 269 -13.61 1.75 6.27
N ASN A 270 -14.74 1.63 5.57
CA ASN A 270 -15.85 2.55 5.71
C ASN A 270 -16.49 2.49 7.10
N ILE A 271 -16.64 1.30 7.69
CA ILE A 271 -17.11 1.13 9.07
C ILE A 271 -16.13 1.77 10.06
N THR A 272 -14.84 1.41 9.99
CA THR A 272 -13.82 1.92 10.91
C THR A 272 -13.72 3.44 10.86
N THR A 273 -13.85 4.03 9.67
CA THR A 273 -13.81 5.49 9.50
C THR A 273 -15.01 6.17 10.16
N LYS A 274 -16.22 5.60 10.04
CA LYS A 274 -17.41 6.10 10.73
C LYS A 274 -17.25 6.06 12.25
N ASP A 275 -16.71 4.97 12.78
CA ASP A 275 -16.48 4.81 14.21
C ASP A 275 -15.43 5.77 14.77
N ILE A 276 -14.31 5.95 14.06
CA ILE A 276 -13.27 6.93 14.44
C ILE A 276 -13.83 8.35 14.44
N ASN A 277 -14.58 8.73 13.40
CA ASN A 277 -15.20 10.05 13.33
C ASN A 277 -16.21 10.28 14.47
N LYS A 278 -17.00 9.25 14.83
CA LYS A 278 -17.92 9.31 15.97
C LYS A 278 -17.17 9.49 17.30
N LYS A 279 -16.06 8.78 17.51
CA LYS A 279 -15.21 8.90 18.71
C LYS A 279 -14.52 10.28 18.78
N TYR A 280 -13.98 10.77 17.67
CA TYR A 280 -13.34 12.08 17.58
C TYR A 280 -14.33 13.23 17.86
N ASN A 281 -15.54 13.15 17.30
CA ASN A 281 -16.58 14.15 17.57
C ASN A 281 -17.02 14.14 19.04
N ARG A 282 -17.07 12.96 19.69
CA ARG A 282 -17.29 12.86 21.13
C ARG A 282 -16.16 13.50 21.91
N SER A 283 -14.89 13.14 21.65
CA SER A 283 -13.77 13.72 22.42
C SER A 283 -13.68 15.23 22.26
N LYS A 284 -13.87 15.76 21.05
CA LYS A 284 -13.92 17.20 20.80
C LYS A 284 -15.03 17.89 21.59
N ARG A 285 -16.21 17.27 21.67
CA ARG A 285 -17.34 17.75 22.48
C ARG A 285 -16.99 17.76 23.97
N TRP A 286 -16.40 16.68 24.49
CA TRP A 286 -15.94 16.61 25.88
C TRP A 286 -14.90 17.68 26.20
N TYR A 287 -13.89 17.89 25.34
CA TYR A 287 -12.91 18.96 25.55
C TYR A 287 -13.54 20.35 25.46
N SER A 288 -14.47 20.59 24.54
CA SER A 288 -15.19 21.87 24.48
C SER A 288 -16.10 22.09 25.69
N GLU A 289 -16.70 21.03 26.25
CA GLU A 289 -17.52 21.11 27.46
C GLU A 289 -16.65 21.36 28.70
N ILE A 290 -15.46 20.77 28.79
CA ILE A 290 -14.48 21.05 29.85
C ILE A 290 -13.93 22.48 29.73
N ASP A 291 -13.58 22.92 28.52
CA ASP A 291 -13.13 24.30 28.30
C ASP A 291 -14.24 25.30 28.61
N TYR A 292 -15.49 25.00 28.26
CA TYR A 292 -16.66 25.82 28.61
C TYR A 292 -16.93 25.83 30.12
N LEU A 293 -16.80 24.68 30.80
CA LEU A 293 -16.89 24.60 32.26
C LEU A 293 -15.76 25.38 32.92
N ASN A 294 -14.54 25.31 32.42
CA ASN A 294 -13.42 26.11 32.93
C ASN A 294 -13.68 27.61 32.71
N ILE A 295 -14.21 28.02 31.56
CA ILE A 295 -14.58 29.42 31.27
C ILE A 295 -15.74 29.90 32.16
N ILE A 296 -16.66 29.02 32.56
CA ILE A 296 -17.75 29.34 33.51
C ILE A 296 -17.29 29.32 34.97
N LEU A 297 -16.36 28.44 35.33
CA LEU A 297 -15.82 28.30 36.68
C LEU A 297 -14.75 29.35 36.99
N LEU A 298 -13.99 29.82 35.99
CA LEU A 298 -13.04 30.93 36.10
C LEU A 298 -13.64 32.19 36.74
N PRO A 299 -14.82 32.70 36.32
CA PRO A 299 -15.45 33.84 36.99
C PRO A 299 -16.08 33.49 38.35
N ILE A 300 -16.31 32.21 38.69
CA ILE A 300 -16.78 31.78 40.01
C ILE A 300 -15.63 31.75 41.01
N GLU A 301 -14.44 31.25 40.63
CA GLU A 301 -13.21 31.36 41.43
C GLU A 301 -12.82 32.83 41.63
N ILE A 302 -12.83 33.65 40.58
CA ILE A 302 -12.52 35.10 40.70
C ILE A 302 -13.55 35.85 41.58
N LYS A 303 -14.81 35.42 41.62
CA LYS A 303 -15.82 36.00 42.52
C LYS A 303 -15.66 35.51 43.96
N LEU A 304 -15.26 34.25 44.18
CA LEU A 304 -14.98 33.71 45.51
C LEU A 304 -13.74 34.35 46.13
N ASP A 305 -12.66 34.52 45.37
CA ASP A 305 -11.45 35.20 45.87
C ASP A 305 -11.73 36.67 46.25
N LYS A 306 -12.46 37.41 45.41
CA LYS A 306 -12.90 38.78 45.75
C LYS A 306 -13.88 38.82 46.93
N PHE A 307 -14.68 37.78 47.13
CA PHE A 307 -15.59 37.68 48.27
C PHE A 307 -14.81 37.41 49.58
N PHE A 308 -13.82 36.52 49.54
CA PHE A 308 -12.95 36.22 50.69
C PHE A 308 -12.01 37.39 51.03
N ASP A 309 -11.48 38.12 50.06
CA ASP A 309 -10.68 39.34 50.30
C ASP A 309 -11.51 40.45 50.96
N LYS A 310 -12.78 40.59 50.54
CA LYS A 310 -13.71 41.55 51.15
C LYS A 310 -14.12 41.13 52.58
N PHE A 311 -14.13 39.84 52.88
CA PHE A 311 -14.36 39.31 54.22
C PHE A 311 -13.13 39.45 55.14
N LYS A 312 -11.91 39.22 54.62
CA LYS A 312 -10.65 39.43 55.34
C LYS A 312 -10.45 40.88 55.77
N LEU A 313 -10.77 41.84 54.90
CA LEU A 313 -10.73 43.28 55.19
C LEU A 313 -11.73 43.72 56.27
N LYS A 314 -12.85 43.00 56.41
CA LYS A 314 -13.88 43.30 57.42
C LYS A 314 -13.51 42.76 58.81
N LEU A 315 -12.77 41.65 58.87
CA LEU A 315 -12.26 41.07 60.11
C LEU A 315 -11.05 41.84 60.67
N THR A 316 -10.15 42.31 59.81
CA THR A 316 -8.99 43.12 60.25
C THR A 316 -9.39 44.48 60.80
N LYS A 317 -10.42 45.14 60.23
CA LYS A 317 -10.91 46.42 60.80
C LYS A 317 -11.56 46.27 62.18
N LYS A 318 -12.09 45.09 62.53
CA LYS A 318 -12.75 44.85 63.82
C LYS A 318 -11.77 44.57 64.96
N GLN A 319 -10.51 44.21 64.65
CA GLN A 319 -9.45 44.02 65.65
C GLN A 319 -8.64 45.28 65.95
N ILE A 320 -8.78 46.36 65.16
CA ILE A 320 -8.05 47.62 65.37
C ILE A 320 -8.88 48.63 66.20
N SER A 321 -10.12 48.30 66.55
CA SER A 321 -11.03 49.21 67.28
C SER A 321 -11.39 48.75 68.70
N ASN A 322 -10.59 47.89 69.32
CA ASN A 322 -10.71 47.54 70.74
C ASN A 322 -9.38 47.77 71.47
#